data_AF-A0A9N8M3Y7-F1
#
_entry.id   AF-A0A9N8M3Y7-F1
#
_cell.length_a   1.000
_cell.length_b   1.000
_cell.length_c   1.000
_cell.angle_alpha   90.00
_cell.angle_beta   90.00
_cell.angle_gamma   90.00
#
_symmetry.space_group_name_H-M   'P 1'
#
loop_
_entity.id
_entity.type
_entity.pdbx_description
1 polymer ?
#
loop_
_entity_poly.entity_id
_entity_poly.type
_entity_poly.pdbx_seq_one_letter_code
_entity_poly.pdbx_strand_id
1 'polypeptide(L)'
;TRGQCLWRMHDVWAWDEGRLQKEFGLWERIAHWGCNLRGYPSIKEAVSGKPVALRADYFEYDPRLLTTEDDGGKATKKSGVGFSRRRIEWYRDCYAPLVSKFADRIRKKQPHLHIFFEPIPNEFVPPWREDAAQTSKEREAMSAEERNEEAEMLEELEHAARLQTYSHANSRNLIDTPRPVGSIFAPHFYDLHVLFNKAAGAMSVNVQGLSRGMFFAQALYFGAKGPKRNYATQISNLIANAHLSLGRGPTLIGEVGIPFDINSHHAFKTGDYRVQSRLMDALIGAMESCWASFTLWNYCAENTTEQGDLWNAEDFSLMTLSGGAQDRLNKRGLAGQELYKHGRALDAVIRPYAVKIAGVPLSTSFQLESLSFNLVWANSSSWPLQSDPGLQVDRTKLTEVFWPRYHYEGRSIEVELSDGEWWIDEEKQSLYILHSDIRPGCKHSISIRVKGMRPATGRSSVDILIVGLVFGVLAVLLYGLDRFVMREALHGKGS
;
A
#
# COMPACT_ATOMS: atom_id res chain seq x y z
N THR A 1 5.06 -16.43 -31.33
CA THR A 1 5.60 -17.78 -31.04
C THR A 1 4.99 -18.79 -32.00
N ARG A 2 5.75 -19.78 -32.51
CA ARG A 2 5.31 -20.70 -33.61
C ARG A 2 4.70 -20.00 -34.85
N GLY A 3 5.20 -18.80 -35.16
CA GLY A 3 4.67 -17.95 -36.24
C GLY A 3 3.39 -17.16 -35.90
N GLN A 4 2.81 -17.35 -34.71
CA GLN A 4 1.61 -16.63 -34.26
C GLN A 4 1.96 -15.42 -33.38
N CYS A 5 1.17 -14.35 -33.51
CA CYS A 5 1.31 -13.13 -32.73
C CYS A 5 0.86 -13.37 -31.28
N LEU A 6 1.73 -13.08 -30.31
CA LEU A 6 1.47 -13.34 -28.88
C LEU A 6 0.22 -12.59 -28.39
N TRP A 7 0.03 -11.36 -28.85
CA TRP A 7 -1.13 -10.52 -28.50
C TRP A 7 -2.46 -11.11 -28.97
N ARG A 8 -2.43 -11.77 -30.14
CA ARG A 8 -3.58 -12.48 -30.72
C ARG A 8 -3.87 -13.80 -30.00
N MET A 9 -2.87 -14.40 -29.36
CA MET A 9 -3.05 -15.60 -28.53
C MET A 9 -3.66 -15.28 -27.15
N HIS A 10 -3.60 -14.02 -26.72
CA HIS A 10 -4.02 -13.58 -25.39
C HIS A 10 -5.17 -12.56 -25.42
N ASP A 11 -5.86 -12.40 -26.55
CA ASP A 11 -7.03 -11.52 -26.73
C ASP A 11 -6.86 -10.11 -26.13
N VAL A 12 -5.68 -9.51 -26.30
CA VAL A 12 -5.42 -8.15 -25.78
C VAL A 12 -6.18 -7.13 -26.63
N TRP A 13 -7.20 -6.52 -26.01
CA TRP A 13 -8.33 -5.76 -26.57
C TRP A 13 -8.03 -4.49 -27.39
N ALA A 14 -6.78 -4.19 -27.72
CA ALA A 14 -6.41 -3.00 -28.48
C ALA A 14 -5.93 -3.29 -29.91
N TRP A 15 -6.00 -4.55 -30.37
CA TRP A 15 -5.58 -4.93 -31.71
C TRP A 15 -6.75 -4.89 -32.71
N ASP A 16 -7.07 -3.70 -33.21
CA ASP A 16 -8.07 -3.51 -34.28
C ASP A 16 -7.50 -3.96 -35.63
N GLU A 17 -8.06 -5.03 -36.21
CA GLU A 17 -7.63 -5.60 -37.49
C GLU A 17 -8.19 -4.84 -38.71
N GLY A 18 -9.21 -3.99 -38.53
CA GLY A 18 -9.95 -3.33 -39.61
C GLY A 18 -9.49 -1.89 -39.91
N ARG A 19 -8.80 -1.24 -38.98
CA ARG A 19 -8.22 0.09 -39.22
C ARG A 19 -6.84 -0.02 -39.87
N LEU A 20 -6.83 0.09 -41.19
CA LEU A 20 -5.65 0.35 -42.01
C LEU A 20 -4.75 1.41 -41.33
N GLN A 21 -3.59 0.95 -40.88
CA GLN A 21 -2.49 1.70 -40.28
C GLN A 21 -1.92 2.75 -41.25
N LYS A 22 -2.61 3.87 -41.45
CA LYS A 22 -2.03 5.05 -42.10
C LYS A 22 -1.58 6.14 -41.14
N GLU A 23 -1.71 5.95 -39.83
CA GLU A 23 -1.15 6.89 -38.86
C GLU A 23 -0.31 6.15 -37.80
N PHE A 24 0.96 6.02 -38.17
CA PHE A 24 2.10 5.62 -37.37
C PHE A 24 2.08 4.20 -36.79
N GLY A 25 2.99 3.36 -37.30
CA GLY A 25 3.29 2.07 -36.67
C GLY A 25 3.90 2.27 -35.28
N LEU A 26 3.72 1.29 -34.38
CA LEU A 26 4.32 1.28 -33.03
C LEU A 26 5.82 1.64 -33.04
N TRP A 27 6.53 1.25 -34.10
CA TRP A 27 7.95 1.52 -34.30
C TRP A 27 8.28 2.97 -34.71
N GLU A 28 7.41 3.64 -35.47
CA GLU A 28 7.57 5.07 -35.74
C GLU A 28 7.30 5.91 -34.48
N ARG A 29 6.39 5.45 -33.60
CA ARG A 29 6.19 6.04 -32.28
C ARG A 29 7.39 5.86 -31.34
N ILE A 30 8.06 4.70 -31.36
CA ILE A 30 9.28 4.43 -30.59
C ILE A 30 10.45 5.30 -31.08
N ALA A 31 10.59 5.51 -32.39
CA ALA A 31 11.59 6.43 -32.96
C ALA A 31 11.34 7.89 -32.54
N HIS A 32 10.07 8.31 -32.46
CA HIS A 32 9.68 9.66 -32.02
C HIS A 32 9.93 9.93 -30.52
N TRP A 33 10.09 8.88 -29.70
CA TRP A 33 10.41 8.98 -28.27
C TRP A 33 11.90 9.15 -27.96
N GLY A 34 12.73 9.39 -28.99
CA GLY A 34 14.16 9.60 -28.83
C GLY A 34 14.91 8.34 -28.39
N CYS A 35 14.31 7.16 -28.54
CA CYS A 35 14.98 5.88 -28.37
C CYS A 35 15.99 5.72 -29.50
N ASN A 36 17.23 6.16 -29.28
CA ASN A 36 18.31 6.11 -30.24
C ASN A 36 18.69 4.64 -30.50
N LEU A 37 18.00 3.97 -31.43
CA LEU A 37 18.29 2.61 -31.87
C LEU A 37 19.52 2.58 -32.82
N ARG A 38 20.62 3.21 -32.42
CA ARG A 38 21.92 3.02 -33.08
C ARG A 38 22.46 1.65 -32.66
N GLY A 39 22.04 0.59 -33.33
CA GLY A 39 22.59 -0.75 -33.09
C GLY A 39 21.90 -1.94 -33.76
N TYR A 40 20.65 -1.81 -34.23
CA TYR A 40 19.94 -2.87 -34.98
C TYR A 40 19.27 -2.29 -36.23
N PRO A 41 18.95 -3.14 -37.22
CA PRO A 41 19.27 -2.91 -38.62
C PRO A 41 18.62 -1.64 -39.16
N SER A 42 19.29 -1.05 -40.15
CA SER A 42 18.90 0.23 -40.76
C SER A 42 17.39 0.36 -40.93
N ILE A 43 16.85 1.56 -40.75
CA ILE A 43 15.42 1.91 -40.94
C ILE A 43 14.78 1.22 -42.18
N LYS A 44 15.56 0.93 -43.23
CA LYS A 44 15.14 0.13 -44.38
C LYS A 44 14.59 -1.27 -44.06
N GLU A 45 15.11 -1.97 -43.05
CA GLU A 45 14.63 -3.32 -42.69
C GLU A 45 13.34 -3.27 -41.87
N ALA A 46 13.18 -2.27 -40.99
CA ALA A 46 11.93 -2.03 -40.26
C ALA A 46 10.77 -1.62 -41.19
N VAL A 47 11.07 -0.92 -42.28
CA VAL A 47 10.09 -0.52 -43.31
C VAL A 47 9.76 -1.67 -44.28
N SER A 48 10.58 -2.73 -44.34
CA SER A 48 10.43 -3.82 -45.32
C SER A 48 9.30 -4.82 -45.02
N GLY A 49 8.61 -4.69 -43.89
CA GLY A 49 7.52 -5.61 -43.50
C GLY A 49 7.96 -7.04 -43.17
N LYS A 50 9.27 -7.33 -43.13
CA LYS A 50 9.78 -8.65 -42.75
C LYS A 50 9.64 -8.87 -41.24
N PRO A 51 9.08 -10.00 -40.79
CA PRO A 51 8.95 -10.31 -39.37
C PRO A 51 10.35 -10.43 -38.74
N VAL A 52 10.62 -9.55 -37.77
CA VAL A 52 11.82 -9.64 -36.93
C VAL A 52 11.54 -10.65 -35.83
N ALA A 53 12.25 -11.78 -35.84
CA ALA A 53 12.19 -12.74 -34.75
C ALA A 53 12.93 -12.14 -33.54
N LEU A 54 12.18 -11.71 -32.53
CA LEU A 54 12.75 -11.39 -31.22
C LEU A 54 13.39 -12.67 -30.66
N ARG A 55 14.66 -12.61 -30.28
CA ARG A 55 15.32 -13.73 -29.61
C ARG A 55 14.65 -13.97 -28.25
N ALA A 56 14.64 -15.22 -27.79
CA ALA A 56 14.00 -15.61 -26.54
C ALA A 56 14.52 -14.82 -25.32
N ASP A 57 15.76 -14.32 -25.39
CA ASP A 57 16.46 -13.60 -24.32
C ASP A 57 16.31 -12.07 -24.39
N TYR A 58 15.38 -11.55 -25.22
CA TYR A 58 15.14 -10.10 -25.40
C TYR A 58 14.69 -9.38 -24.11
N PHE A 59 14.04 -10.10 -23.19
CA PHE A 59 13.66 -9.58 -21.88
C PHE A 59 14.79 -9.68 -20.85
N GLU A 60 15.83 -10.45 -21.15
CA GLU A 60 16.95 -10.67 -20.25
C GLU A 60 18.15 -9.78 -20.59
N TYR A 61 18.34 -9.39 -21.86
CA TYR A 61 19.52 -8.64 -22.30
C TYR A 61 19.17 -7.45 -23.20
N ASP A 62 19.88 -6.33 -23.01
CA ASP A 62 19.66 -5.11 -23.77
C ASP A 62 20.08 -5.34 -25.23
N PRO A 63 19.13 -5.32 -26.17
CA PRO A 63 19.43 -5.59 -27.57
C PRO A 63 20.24 -4.45 -28.22
N ARG A 64 20.36 -3.28 -27.57
CA ARG A 64 21.05 -2.09 -28.11
C ARG A 64 22.53 -2.07 -27.78
N LEU A 65 22.97 -2.79 -26.74
CA LEU A 65 24.33 -2.74 -26.23
C LEU A 65 25.14 -3.96 -26.70
N LEU A 66 25.97 -3.73 -27.72
CA LEU A 66 27.11 -4.58 -28.05
C LEU A 66 28.35 -3.80 -27.57
N THR A 67 28.93 -4.17 -26.43
CA THR A 67 30.18 -3.52 -26.00
C THR A 67 31.35 -4.10 -26.79
N THR A 68 32.15 -3.23 -27.40
CA THR A 68 33.56 -3.51 -27.69
C THR A 68 34.33 -3.08 -26.45
N GLU A 69 35.02 -4.00 -25.78
CA GLU A 69 35.98 -3.60 -24.74
C GLU A 69 37.00 -2.65 -25.36
N ASP A 70 37.05 -1.43 -24.84
CA ASP A 70 37.92 -0.35 -25.28
C ASP A 70 39.21 -0.43 -24.45
N ASP A 71 40.04 -1.43 -24.72
CA ASP A 71 41.43 -1.43 -24.28
C ASP A 71 42.25 -0.68 -25.34
N GLY A 72 42.76 0.49 -24.98
CA GLY A 72 43.45 1.45 -25.84
C GLY A 72 44.64 0.91 -26.65
N GLY A 73 44.36 0.17 -27.71
CA GLY A 73 45.36 -0.40 -28.62
C GLY A 73 44.74 -0.82 -29.95
N LYS A 74 45.12 -0.11 -31.01
CA LYS A 74 44.93 -0.42 -32.45
C LYS A 74 44.06 -1.64 -32.79
N ALA A 75 42.86 -1.37 -33.29
CA ALA A 75 41.94 -2.37 -33.82
C ALA A 75 42.56 -3.21 -34.96
N THR A 76 42.96 -4.44 -34.65
CA THR A 76 43.15 -5.50 -35.65
C THR A 76 41.92 -6.40 -35.67
N LYS A 77 41.27 -6.50 -36.84
CA LYS A 77 40.23 -7.49 -37.13
C LYS A 77 40.77 -8.91 -36.93
N LYS A 78 40.59 -9.49 -35.75
CA LYS A 78 40.61 -10.93 -35.54
C LYS A 78 39.22 -11.38 -35.10
N SER A 79 38.64 -12.25 -35.94
CA SER A 79 37.45 -13.03 -35.67
C SER A 79 37.56 -13.75 -34.33
N GLY A 80 36.73 -13.38 -33.35
CA GLY A 80 36.70 -14.05 -32.04
C GLY A 80 36.36 -13.18 -30.83
N VAL A 81 36.03 -11.90 -30.97
CA VAL A 81 35.65 -11.05 -29.83
C VAL A 81 34.20 -11.35 -29.45
N GLY A 82 33.99 -11.94 -28.28
CA GLY A 82 32.68 -12.26 -27.74
C GLY A 82 31.90 -10.99 -27.41
N PHE A 83 30.70 -10.86 -27.99
CA PHE A 83 29.79 -9.76 -27.65
C PHE A 83 29.27 -9.95 -26.22
N SER A 84 29.74 -9.14 -25.27
CA SER A 84 29.15 -9.10 -23.92
C SER A 84 27.86 -8.28 -23.97
N ARG A 85 26.72 -8.95 -23.76
CA ARG A 85 25.39 -8.32 -23.66
C ARG A 85 25.15 -7.87 -22.22
N ARG A 86 24.70 -6.63 -22.03
CA ARG A 86 24.26 -6.15 -20.70
C ARG A 86 22.89 -6.76 -20.38
N ARG A 87 22.75 -7.35 -19.19
CA ARG A 87 21.46 -7.83 -18.68
C ARG A 87 20.52 -6.64 -18.39
N ILE A 88 19.27 -6.72 -18.82
CA ILE A 88 18.22 -5.75 -18.48
C ILE A 88 17.81 -5.96 -17.03
N GLU A 89 17.67 -4.88 -16.30
CA GLU A 89 17.01 -4.82 -14.99
C GLU A 89 15.77 -3.92 -15.14
N TRP A 90 14.60 -4.43 -14.78
CA TRP A 90 13.33 -3.79 -15.08
C TRP A 90 13.19 -2.41 -14.43
N TYR A 91 13.52 -2.29 -13.14
CA TYR A 91 13.34 -1.04 -12.41
C TYR A 91 14.23 0.07 -12.95
N ARG A 92 15.51 -0.23 -13.18
CA ARG A 92 16.54 0.69 -13.67
C ARG A 92 16.37 1.03 -15.15
N ASP A 93 16.20 0.03 -16.01
CA ASP A 93 16.31 0.22 -17.46
C ASP A 93 14.96 0.55 -18.12
N CYS A 94 13.83 0.21 -17.47
CA CYS A 94 12.49 0.36 -18.04
C CYS A 94 11.58 1.28 -17.21
N TYR A 95 11.34 0.92 -15.94
CA TYR A 95 10.33 1.53 -15.10
C TYR A 95 10.69 2.97 -14.68
N ALA A 96 11.86 3.18 -14.06
CA ALA A 96 12.27 4.51 -13.61
C ALA A 96 12.42 5.53 -14.76
N PRO A 97 13.01 5.17 -15.92
CA PRO A 97 12.99 6.05 -17.10
C PRO A 97 11.59 6.40 -17.60
N LEU A 98 10.64 5.45 -17.54
CA LEU A 98 9.24 5.71 -17.90
C LEU A 98 8.62 6.74 -16.95
N VAL A 99 8.73 6.52 -15.64
CA VAL A 99 8.19 7.43 -14.61
C VAL A 99 8.81 8.83 -14.74
N SER A 100 10.13 8.94 -14.94
CA SER A 100 10.81 10.21 -15.15
C SER A 100 10.31 10.94 -16.40
N LYS A 101 10.23 10.27 -17.55
CA LYS A 101 9.71 10.87 -18.80
C LYS A 101 8.23 11.27 -18.68
N PHE A 102 7.42 10.48 -17.99
CA PHE A 102 6.04 10.80 -17.72
C PHE A 102 5.93 12.08 -16.86
N ALA A 103 6.70 12.16 -15.76
CA ALA A 103 6.75 13.33 -14.90
C ALA A 103 7.15 14.60 -15.68
N ASP A 104 8.22 14.54 -16.48
CA ASP A 104 8.67 15.66 -17.30
C ASP A 104 7.59 16.11 -18.30
N ARG A 105 6.86 15.15 -18.88
CA ARG A 105 5.79 15.45 -19.84
C ARG A 105 4.63 16.17 -19.16
N ILE A 106 4.16 15.68 -18.02
CA ILE A 106 3.04 16.27 -17.28
C ILE A 106 3.43 17.66 -16.78
N ARG A 107 4.62 17.81 -16.21
CA ARG A 107 5.06 19.06 -15.57
C ARG A 107 5.35 20.21 -16.53
N LYS A 108 5.64 19.92 -17.80
CA LYS A 108 5.68 20.94 -18.86
C LYS A 108 4.36 21.71 -19.00
N LYS A 109 3.24 21.12 -18.60
CA LYS A 109 1.92 21.75 -18.64
C LYS A 109 1.39 22.07 -17.24
N GLN A 110 1.65 21.21 -16.27
CA GLN A 110 1.12 21.31 -14.91
C GLN A 110 2.25 21.09 -13.89
N PRO A 111 3.08 22.12 -13.60
CA PRO A 111 4.29 21.97 -12.79
C PRO A 111 4.02 21.66 -11.32
N HIS A 112 2.81 21.92 -10.83
CA HIS A 112 2.42 21.74 -9.42
C HIS A 112 1.89 20.33 -9.08
N LEU A 113 1.71 19.45 -10.08
CA LEU A 113 1.16 18.11 -9.84
C LEU A 113 2.21 17.17 -9.24
N HIS A 114 1.78 16.44 -8.22
CA HIS A 114 2.48 15.28 -7.68
C HIS A 114 2.46 14.12 -8.67
N ILE A 115 3.50 13.27 -8.61
CA ILE A 115 3.62 12.09 -9.48
C ILE A 115 3.54 10.85 -8.61
N PHE A 116 2.40 10.19 -8.64
CA PHE A 116 2.17 8.91 -7.97
C PHE A 116 2.83 7.80 -8.78
N PHE A 117 3.50 6.88 -8.10
CA PHE A 117 4.12 5.72 -8.74
C PHE A 117 3.97 4.48 -7.88
N GLU A 118 3.68 3.36 -8.52
CA GLU A 118 3.39 2.09 -7.84
C GLU A 118 4.54 1.09 -8.05
N PRO A 119 4.98 0.34 -7.02
CA PRO A 119 5.94 -0.74 -7.21
C PRO A 119 5.30 -1.90 -7.98
N ILE A 120 6.12 -2.88 -8.40
CA ILE A 120 5.56 -4.17 -8.81
C ILE A 120 4.78 -4.77 -7.62
N PRO A 121 3.56 -5.29 -7.84
CA PRO A 121 2.78 -5.89 -6.78
C PRO A 121 3.56 -6.96 -6.00
N ASN A 122 3.48 -6.89 -4.67
CA ASN A 122 4.17 -7.78 -3.72
C ASN A 122 5.71 -7.74 -3.73
N GLU A 123 6.33 -6.85 -4.50
CA GLU A 123 7.77 -6.64 -4.48
C GLU A 123 8.17 -5.42 -3.63
N PHE A 124 9.40 -5.44 -3.13
CA PHE A 124 10.01 -4.25 -2.57
C PHE A 124 10.53 -3.36 -3.68
N VAL A 125 10.24 -2.07 -3.59
CA VAL A 125 10.84 -1.09 -4.51
C VAL A 125 12.35 -1.03 -4.25
N PRO A 126 13.20 -1.17 -5.29
CA PRO A 126 14.63 -1.02 -5.13
C PRO A 126 15.02 0.39 -4.66
N PRO A 127 16.20 0.58 -4.04
CA PRO A 127 16.72 1.90 -3.73
C PRO A 127 16.64 2.88 -4.91
N TRP A 128 15.93 3.99 -4.69
CA TRP A 128 15.68 5.09 -5.62
C TRP A 128 15.66 6.42 -4.87
N ARG A 129 16.82 6.77 -4.33
CA ARG A 129 16.96 7.95 -3.47
C ARG A 129 16.83 9.24 -4.29
N GLU A 130 16.32 10.27 -3.62
CA GLU A 130 16.30 11.64 -4.13
C GLU A 130 17.72 12.19 -4.34
N ASP A 131 17.82 13.26 -5.14
CA ASP A 131 19.06 13.99 -5.34
C ASP A 131 19.62 14.49 -4.00
N ALA A 132 20.92 14.29 -3.77
CA ALA A 132 21.59 14.43 -2.47
C ALA A 132 21.49 15.85 -1.85
N ALA A 133 21.17 16.85 -2.67
CA ALA A 133 21.02 18.23 -2.24
C ALA A 133 19.78 18.45 -1.33
N GLN A 134 18.69 17.70 -1.54
CA GLN A 134 17.44 17.88 -0.78
C GLN A 134 17.52 17.22 0.61
N THR A 135 18.15 16.05 0.69
CA THR A 135 18.41 15.31 1.94
C THR A 135 19.37 16.04 2.88
N SER A 136 20.25 16.91 2.37
CA SER A 136 21.20 17.67 3.20
C SER A 136 20.50 18.71 4.10
N LYS A 137 19.54 19.47 3.56
CA LYS A 137 18.82 20.50 4.32
C LYS A 137 17.88 19.93 5.37
N GLU A 138 17.25 18.79 5.09
CA GLU A 138 16.37 18.11 6.04
C GLU A 138 17.16 17.49 7.21
N ARG A 139 18.34 16.91 6.93
CA ARG A 139 19.25 16.38 7.96
C ARG A 139 19.82 17.47 8.86
N GLU A 140 20.08 18.66 8.32
CA GLU A 140 20.54 19.82 9.08
C GLU A 140 19.49 20.32 10.09
N ALA A 141 18.20 20.11 9.82
CA ALA A 141 17.08 20.55 10.67
C ALA A 141 16.69 19.55 11.78
N MET A 142 17.27 18.34 11.79
CA MET A 142 17.00 17.31 12.80
C MET A 142 17.82 17.54 14.09
N SER A 143 17.31 17.10 15.24
CA SER A 143 18.10 17.03 16.46
C SER A 143 19.18 15.93 16.38
N ALA A 144 20.15 15.95 17.28
CA ALA A 144 21.21 14.94 17.31
C ALA A 144 20.68 13.55 17.68
N GLU A 145 19.69 13.47 18.57
CA GLU A 145 19.03 12.22 18.95
C GLU A 145 18.22 11.65 17.79
N GLU A 146 17.40 12.46 17.12
CA GLU A 146 16.63 12.03 15.95
C GLU A 146 17.54 11.53 14.80
N ARG A 147 18.69 12.17 14.61
CA ARG A 147 19.68 11.71 13.62
C ARG A 147 20.30 10.36 13.99
N ASN A 148 20.55 10.11 15.27
CA ASN A 148 21.13 8.85 15.73
C ASN A 148 20.13 7.70 15.63
N GLU A 149 18.89 7.91 16.09
CA GLU A 149 17.81 6.92 15.95
C GLU A 149 17.51 6.62 14.48
N GLU A 150 17.49 7.66 13.63
CA GLU A 150 17.33 7.48 12.19
C GLU A 150 18.53 6.74 11.58
N ALA A 151 19.77 7.03 11.99
CA ALA A 151 20.95 6.36 11.48
C ALA A 151 20.98 4.87 11.84
N GLU A 152 20.69 4.52 13.10
CA GLU A 152 20.59 3.13 13.56
C GLU A 152 19.47 2.38 12.82
N MET A 153 18.29 2.99 12.74
CA MET A 153 17.15 2.43 12.00
C MET A 153 17.51 2.23 10.52
N LEU A 154 18.11 3.24 9.86
CA LEU A 154 18.53 3.15 8.46
C LEU A 154 19.60 2.08 8.24
N GLU A 155 20.52 1.86 9.19
CA GLU A 155 21.56 0.83 9.08
C GLU A 155 20.99 -0.58 9.19
N GLU A 156 20.15 -0.86 10.19
CA GLU A 156 19.45 -2.15 10.33
C GLU A 156 18.61 -2.46 9.11
N LEU A 157 17.92 -1.44 8.62
CA LEU A 157 17.01 -1.56 7.51
C LEU A 157 17.74 -1.60 6.14
N GLU A 158 18.88 -0.92 5.98
CA GLU A 158 19.76 -1.07 4.81
C GLU A 158 20.40 -2.46 4.78
N HIS A 159 20.76 -3.01 5.94
CA HIS A 159 21.17 -4.40 6.07
C HIS A 159 20.04 -5.35 5.62
N ALA A 160 18.80 -5.11 6.06
CA ALA A 160 17.63 -5.89 5.65
C ALA A 160 17.38 -5.80 4.13
N ALA A 161 17.47 -4.61 3.52
CA ALA A 161 17.31 -4.40 2.09
C ALA A 161 18.38 -5.14 1.26
N ARG A 162 19.64 -5.18 1.75
CA ARG A 162 20.73 -5.93 1.10
C ARG A 162 20.57 -7.45 1.19
N LEU A 163 19.87 -7.95 2.20
CA LEU A 163 19.57 -9.37 2.37
C LEU A 163 18.37 -9.84 1.54
N GLN A 164 17.59 -8.91 0.96
CA GLN A 164 16.44 -9.27 0.14
C GLN A 164 16.87 -9.73 -1.25
N THR A 165 16.49 -10.95 -1.60
CA THR A 165 16.52 -11.43 -2.98
C THR A 165 15.36 -10.78 -3.74
N TYR A 166 15.66 -9.72 -4.48
CA TYR A 166 14.78 -9.22 -5.54
C TYR A 166 14.54 -10.35 -6.55
N SER A 167 13.44 -10.28 -7.31
CA SER A 167 13.10 -11.27 -8.35
C SER A 167 14.23 -11.49 -9.39
N HIS A 168 15.25 -10.63 -9.38
CA HIS A 168 16.54 -10.84 -10.02
C HIS A 168 17.70 -10.84 -9.00
N ALA A 169 17.98 -12.01 -8.43
CA ALA A 169 19.02 -12.24 -7.41
C ALA A 169 20.48 -11.86 -7.79
N ASN A 170 20.73 -11.36 -9.01
CA ASN A 170 22.09 -11.12 -9.54
C ASN A 170 22.37 -9.70 -10.05
N SER A 171 21.43 -8.75 -9.95
CA SER A 171 21.69 -7.33 -10.28
C SER A 171 21.94 -6.53 -9.00
N ARG A 172 22.93 -5.65 -8.99
CA ARG A 172 23.07 -4.64 -7.93
C ARG A 172 21.97 -3.59 -8.16
N ASN A 173 20.91 -3.69 -7.35
CA ASN A 173 19.56 -3.12 -7.56
C ASN A 173 19.45 -1.64 -7.17
N LEU A 174 20.28 -0.77 -7.74
CA LEU A 174 20.14 0.68 -7.58
C LEU A 174 19.47 1.27 -8.84
N ILE A 175 18.42 2.06 -8.64
CA ILE A 175 17.87 2.89 -9.71
C ILE A 175 18.78 4.12 -9.87
N ASP A 176 19.37 4.26 -11.06
CA ASP A 176 20.33 5.32 -11.41
C ASP A 176 19.65 6.56 -12.02
N THR A 177 18.44 6.41 -12.55
CA THR A 177 17.62 7.52 -13.03
C THR A 177 17.16 8.37 -11.85
N PRO A 178 17.35 9.70 -11.85
CA PRO A 178 16.89 10.55 -10.74
C PRO A 178 15.38 10.42 -10.50
N ARG A 179 14.99 10.29 -9.22
CA ARG A 179 13.57 10.26 -8.84
C ARG A 179 12.95 11.65 -9.07
N PRO A 180 11.80 11.76 -9.76
CA PRO A 180 11.17 13.06 -9.94
C PRO A 180 10.83 13.72 -8.59
N VAL A 181 11.19 15.00 -8.43
CA VAL A 181 10.90 15.77 -7.21
C VAL A 181 9.41 15.74 -6.91
N GLY A 182 8.98 15.54 -5.66
CA GLY A 182 7.54 15.50 -5.31
C GLY A 182 6.80 14.27 -5.83
N SER A 183 7.52 13.19 -6.13
CA SER A 183 6.94 11.86 -6.34
C SER A 183 6.34 11.32 -5.04
N ILE A 184 5.19 10.64 -5.14
CA ILE A 184 4.47 10.02 -4.03
C ILE A 184 4.47 8.51 -4.25
N PHE A 185 4.90 7.76 -3.23
CA PHE A 185 4.89 6.30 -3.29
C PHE A 185 3.46 5.78 -3.12
N ALA A 186 3.00 4.96 -4.07
CA ALA A 186 1.61 4.56 -4.16
C ALA A 186 1.41 3.04 -4.25
N PRO A 187 1.78 2.25 -3.24
CA PRO A 187 1.60 0.80 -3.27
C PRO A 187 0.13 0.42 -3.06
N HIS A 188 -0.21 -0.85 -3.30
CA HIS A 188 -1.48 -1.43 -2.89
C HIS A 188 -1.30 -2.35 -1.69
N PHE A 189 -2.37 -2.58 -0.92
CA PHE A 189 -2.37 -3.54 0.17
C PHE A 189 -3.67 -4.34 0.23
N TYR A 190 -3.55 -5.67 0.22
CA TYR A 190 -4.65 -6.61 0.40
C TYR A 190 -4.25 -7.73 1.36
N ASP A 191 -5.20 -8.21 2.17
CA ASP A 191 -5.04 -9.49 2.87
C ASP A 191 -5.08 -10.62 1.85
N LEU A 192 -3.90 -11.09 1.42
CA LEU A 192 -3.76 -12.14 0.41
C LEU A 192 -4.46 -13.44 0.81
N HIS A 193 -4.54 -13.76 2.11
CA HIS A 193 -5.23 -14.97 2.56
C HIS A 193 -6.74 -14.84 2.33
N VAL A 194 -7.34 -13.72 2.71
CA VAL A 194 -8.78 -13.47 2.49
C VAL A 194 -9.08 -13.30 1.00
N LEU A 195 -8.23 -12.60 0.26
CA LEU A 195 -8.37 -12.34 -1.16
C LEU A 195 -8.43 -13.62 -1.98
N PHE A 196 -7.42 -14.51 -1.82
CA PHE A 196 -7.32 -15.73 -2.64
C PHE A 196 -8.26 -16.84 -2.17
N ASN A 197 -8.44 -17.03 -0.86
CA ASN A 197 -9.28 -18.11 -0.35
C ASN A 197 -10.76 -17.74 -0.30
N LYS A 198 -11.11 -16.46 -0.46
CA LYS A 198 -12.47 -15.91 -0.27
C LYS A 198 -13.10 -16.39 1.04
N ALA A 199 -12.28 -16.44 2.09
CA ALA A 199 -12.65 -16.98 3.38
C ALA A 199 -12.02 -16.17 4.52
N ALA A 200 -12.82 -15.91 5.55
CA ALA A 200 -12.37 -15.23 6.75
C ALA A 200 -12.97 -15.91 8.00
N GLY A 201 -12.09 -16.16 8.97
CA GLY A 201 -12.43 -16.86 10.21
C GLY A 201 -11.74 -16.25 11.43
N ALA A 202 -11.44 -17.07 12.43
CA ALA A 202 -10.83 -16.63 13.68
C ALA A 202 -9.32 -16.33 13.59
N MET A 203 -8.71 -16.56 12.43
CA MET A 203 -7.28 -16.43 12.18
C MET A 203 -7.03 -15.60 10.91
N SER A 204 -6.05 -14.71 10.98
CA SER A 204 -5.46 -14.02 9.83
C SER A 204 -3.99 -14.40 9.71
N VAL A 205 -3.46 -14.36 8.49
CA VAL A 205 -2.14 -14.86 8.14
C VAL A 205 -1.30 -13.76 7.50
N ASN A 206 -0.06 -13.59 7.96
CA ASN A 206 0.92 -12.75 7.30
C ASN A 206 1.55 -13.51 6.12
N VAL A 207 0.82 -13.58 5.00
CA VAL A 207 1.25 -14.28 3.78
C VAL A 207 2.56 -13.70 3.24
N GLN A 208 2.71 -12.37 3.31
CA GLN A 208 3.89 -11.67 2.84
C GLN A 208 5.15 -11.98 3.68
N GLY A 209 4.98 -12.16 4.98
CA GLY A 209 6.02 -12.62 5.88
C GLY A 209 6.40 -14.06 5.58
N LEU A 210 5.42 -14.96 5.44
CA LEU A 210 5.65 -16.37 5.14
C LEU A 210 6.41 -16.56 3.82
N SER A 211 6.03 -15.83 2.77
CA SER A 211 6.72 -15.92 1.47
C SER A 211 8.17 -15.46 1.52
N ARG A 212 8.57 -14.76 2.60
CA ARG A 212 9.93 -14.25 2.85
C ARG A 212 10.64 -14.95 4.01
N GLY A 213 10.17 -16.15 4.38
CA GLY A 213 10.84 -17.00 5.35
C GLY A 213 10.51 -16.70 6.82
N MET A 214 9.47 -15.90 7.10
CA MET A 214 8.98 -15.73 8.48
C MET A 214 8.61 -17.08 9.08
N PHE A 215 9.03 -17.32 10.33
CA PHE A 215 8.66 -18.52 11.04
C PHE A 215 7.13 -18.59 11.21
N PHE A 216 6.52 -19.71 10.82
CA PHE A 216 5.07 -19.78 10.64
C PHE A 216 4.25 -19.34 11.87
N ALA A 217 4.69 -19.68 13.09
CA ALA A 217 3.97 -19.31 14.30
C ALA A 217 3.93 -17.78 14.52
N GLN A 218 4.90 -17.02 14.00
CA GLN A 218 4.92 -15.56 14.03
C GLN A 218 4.01 -14.94 12.95
N ALA A 219 3.64 -15.71 11.93
CA ALA A 219 2.77 -15.27 10.86
C ALA A 219 1.27 -15.48 11.15
N LEU A 220 0.91 -16.17 12.25
CA LEU A 220 -0.49 -16.45 12.60
C LEU A 220 -1.01 -15.49 13.65
N TYR A 221 -2.16 -14.87 13.36
CA TYR A 221 -2.81 -13.89 14.22
C TYR A 221 -4.22 -14.34 14.57
N PHE A 222 -4.54 -14.39 15.85
CA PHE A 222 -5.79 -14.96 16.36
C PHE A 222 -6.68 -13.94 17.05
N GLY A 223 -7.98 -14.26 17.08
CA GLY A 223 -8.99 -13.52 17.82
C GLY A 223 -9.44 -12.24 17.11
N ALA A 224 -10.38 -11.52 17.72
CA ALA A 224 -11.01 -10.35 17.09
C ALA A 224 -10.01 -9.23 16.73
N LYS A 225 -8.93 -9.10 17.52
CA LYS A 225 -7.86 -8.11 17.28
C LYS A 225 -6.71 -8.64 16.41
N GLY A 226 -6.74 -9.92 16.05
CA GLY A 226 -5.71 -10.58 15.27
C GLY A 226 -5.49 -9.92 13.91
N PRO A 227 -6.54 -9.77 13.07
CA PRO A 227 -6.44 -9.13 11.76
C PRO A 227 -5.84 -7.73 11.82
N LYS A 228 -6.31 -6.85 12.73
CA LYS A 228 -5.78 -5.48 12.87
C LYS A 228 -4.28 -5.48 13.19
N ARG A 229 -3.83 -6.35 14.09
CA ARG A 229 -2.40 -6.49 14.43
C ARG A 229 -1.58 -7.01 13.24
N ASN A 230 -2.11 -7.98 12.51
CA ASN A 230 -1.48 -8.50 11.30
C ASN A 230 -1.29 -7.40 10.26
N TYR A 231 -2.38 -6.70 9.93
CA TYR A 231 -2.38 -5.65 8.90
C TYR A 231 -1.47 -4.50 9.31
N ALA A 232 -1.54 -4.02 10.56
CA ALA A 232 -0.68 -2.94 11.05
C ALA A 232 0.80 -3.31 10.94
N THR A 233 1.16 -4.56 11.25
CA THR A 233 2.54 -5.05 11.10
C THR A 233 2.98 -5.02 9.62
N GLN A 234 2.15 -5.53 8.71
CA GLN A 234 2.48 -5.55 7.28
C GLN A 234 2.55 -4.14 6.67
N ILE A 235 1.61 -3.26 7.01
CA ILE A 235 1.57 -1.87 6.53
C ILE A 235 2.74 -1.05 7.09
N SER A 236 3.05 -1.20 8.38
CA SER A 236 4.22 -0.54 8.99
C SER A 236 5.51 -0.99 8.31
N ASN A 237 5.66 -2.29 8.05
CA ASN A 237 6.80 -2.80 7.29
C ASN A 237 6.83 -2.25 5.86
N LEU A 238 5.69 -2.17 5.17
CA LEU A 238 5.61 -1.60 3.82
C LEU A 238 6.12 -0.15 3.78
N ILE A 239 5.66 0.69 4.71
CA ILE A 239 6.05 2.11 4.80
C ILE A 239 7.53 2.24 5.22
N ALA A 240 7.98 1.46 6.20
CA ALA A 240 9.38 1.46 6.63
C ALA A 240 10.31 1.07 5.47
N ASN A 241 9.95 0.03 4.71
CA ASN A 241 10.73 -0.38 3.54
C ASN A 241 10.72 0.68 2.42
N ALA A 242 9.60 1.38 2.23
CA ALA A 242 9.53 2.50 1.30
C ALA A 242 10.48 3.63 1.69
N HIS A 243 10.51 4.01 2.98
CA HIS A 243 11.41 5.06 3.47
C HIS A 243 12.89 4.74 3.26
N LEU A 244 13.28 3.47 3.31
CA LEU A 244 14.66 3.07 3.05
C LEU A 244 15.07 3.22 1.60
N SER A 245 14.20 2.72 0.72
CA SER A 245 14.48 2.69 -0.69
C SER A 245 14.38 4.08 -1.26
N LEU A 246 13.39 4.87 -0.84
CA LEU A 246 13.02 6.12 -1.46
C LEU A 246 13.52 7.35 -0.69
N GLY A 247 13.81 7.21 0.61
CA GLY A 247 13.93 8.33 1.55
C GLY A 247 12.59 8.67 2.21
N ARG A 248 12.59 9.60 3.16
CA ARG A 248 11.35 10.07 3.81
C ARG A 248 10.50 10.80 2.78
N GLY A 249 9.23 10.44 2.72
CA GLY A 249 8.30 11.05 1.77
C GLY A 249 6.87 10.57 1.97
N PRO A 250 5.89 11.25 1.37
CA PRO A 250 4.50 10.85 1.45
C PRO A 250 4.27 9.48 0.80
N THR A 251 3.50 8.64 1.49
CA THR A 251 2.98 7.37 0.96
C THR A 251 1.46 7.41 1.00
N LEU A 252 0.83 7.03 -0.12
CA LEU A 252 -0.61 6.86 -0.22
C LEU A 252 -0.88 5.46 -0.77
N ILE A 253 -1.48 4.59 0.03
CA ILE A 253 -1.83 3.23 -0.41
C ILE A 253 -2.97 3.34 -1.42
N GLY A 254 -2.62 3.23 -2.71
CA GLY A 254 -3.48 3.56 -3.86
C GLY A 254 -4.70 2.65 -3.99
N GLU A 255 -4.61 1.43 -3.46
CA GLU A 255 -5.75 0.53 -3.39
C GLU A 255 -5.67 -0.33 -2.14
N VAL A 256 -6.79 -0.42 -1.44
CA VAL A 256 -7.01 -1.32 -0.32
C VAL A 256 -8.49 -1.67 -0.21
N GLY A 257 -8.81 -2.91 0.12
CA GLY A 257 -10.21 -3.30 0.31
C GLY A 257 -10.36 -4.72 0.81
N ILE A 258 -11.62 -5.14 0.92
CA ILE A 258 -11.97 -6.54 1.23
C ILE A 258 -12.97 -7.07 0.21
N PRO A 259 -12.89 -8.34 -0.16
CA PRO A 259 -13.94 -8.99 -0.91
C PRO A 259 -15.21 -9.13 -0.05
N PHE A 260 -16.37 -8.75 -0.59
CA PHE A 260 -17.68 -8.92 0.05
C PHE A 260 -18.27 -10.31 -0.17
N ASP A 261 -17.81 -11.02 -1.19
CA ASP A 261 -18.20 -12.38 -1.61
C ASP A 261 -17.59 -13.52 -0.77
N ILE A 262 -16.96 -13.19 0.36
CA ILE A 262 -16.34 -14.16 1.26
C ILE A 262 -17.34 -15.14 1.91
N ASN A 263 -16.80 -16.28 2.39
CA ASN A 263 -17.54 -17.29 3.14
C ASN A 263 -18.76 -17.82 2.39
N SER A 264 -18.57 -18.15 1.10
CA SER A 264 -19.61 -18.71 0.21
C SER A 264 -20.87 -17.85 0.11
N HIS A 265 -20.68 -16.52 0.01
CA HIS A 265 -21.74 -15.54 -0.14
C HIS A 265 -22.74 -15.53 1.04
N HIS A 266 -22.30 -15.87 2.25
CA HIS A 266 -23.18 -15.93 3.42
C HIS A 266 -23.91 -14.59 3.66
N ALA A 267 -23.19 -13.48 3.56
CA ALA A 267 -23.77 -12.15 3.75
C ALA A 267 -24.82 -11.80 2.67
N PHE A 268 -24.66 -12.28 1.44
CA PHE A 268 -25.60 -11.98 0.35
C PHE A 268 -26.96 -12.66 0.58
N LYS A 269 -26.95 -13.82 1.24
CA LYS A 269 -28.16 -14.60 1.55
C LYS A 269 -28.87 -14.11 2.81
N THR A 270 -28.14 -13.49 3.73
CA THR A 270 -28.63 -13.21 5.10
C THR A 270 -28.70 -11.73 5.45
N GLY A 271 -28.03 -10.87 4.67
CA GLY A 271 -27.79 -9.47 5.00
C GLY A 271 -26.84 -9.28 6.19
N ASP A 272 -26.15 -10.33 6.67
CA ASP A 272 -25.26 -10.27 7.83
C ASP A 272 -23.81 -9.99 7.45
N TYR A 273 -23.46 -8.70 7.36
CA TYR A 273 -22.11 -8.24 6.98
C TYR A 273 -21.14 -8.07 8.16
N ARG A 274 -21.42 -8.67 9.32
CA ARG A 274 -20.56 -8.51 10.52
C ARG A 274 -19.13 -8.99 10.32
N VAL A 275 -18.90 -9.99 9.46
CA VAL A 275 -17.52 -10.45 9.15
C VAL A 275 -16.80 -9.41 8.30
N GLN A 276 -17.45 -8.91 7.25
CA GLN A 276 -16.94 -7.85 6.38
C GLN A 276 -16.67 -6.57 7.18
N SER A 277 -17.59 -6.17 8.05
CA SER A 277 -17.44 -4.98 8.91
C SER A 277 -16.23 -5.12 9.84
N ARG A 278 -15.99 -6.30 10.43
CA ARG A 278 -14.80 -6.56 11.26
C ARG A 278 -13.50 -6.53 10.46
N LEU A 279 -13.49 -7.09 9.26
CA LEU A 279 -12.30 -7.06 8.40
C LEU A 279 -12.00 -5.63 7.94
N MET A 280 -13.03 -4.88 7.55
CA MET A 280 -12.92 -3.48 7.14
C MET A 280 -12.44 -2.61 8.30
N ASP A 281 -12.98 -2.78 9.51
CA ASP A 281 -12.52 -2.08 10.71
C ASP A 281 -11.07 -2.41 11.06
N ALA A 282 -10.68 -3.68 10.94
CA ALA A 282 -9.29 -4.09 11.15
C ALA A 282 -8.35 -3.47 10.11
N LEU A 283 -8.78 -3.41 8.85
CA LEU A 283 -8.01 -2.87 7.73
C LEU A 283 -7.82 -1.36 7.84
N ILE A 284 -8.92 -0.61 7.94
CA ILE A 284 -8.87 0.85 8.11
C ILE A 284 -8.17 1.20 9.44
N GLY A 285 -8.50 0.49 10.51
CA GLY A 285 -7.87 0.69 11.81
C GLY A 285 -6.36 0.44 11.82
N ALA A 286 -5.86 -0.44 10.95
CA ALA A 286 -4.42 -0.64 10.76
C ALA A 286 -3.79 0.51 9.97
N MET A 287 -4.45 0.98 8.90
CA MET A 287 -4.03 2.18 8.15
C MET A 287 -3.92 3.40 9.06
N GLU A 288 -4.97 3.66 9.86
CA GLU A 288 -5.01 4.72 10.86
C GLU A 288 -3.82 4.63 11.83
N SER A 289 -3.55 3.44 12.39
CA SER A 289 -2.45 3.25 13.34
C SER A 289 -1.05 3.45 12.73
N CYS A 290 -0.93 3.29 11.40
CA CYS A 290 0.32 3.50 10.68
C CYS A 290 0.42 4.89 10.05
N TRP A 291 -0.57 5.77 10.25
CA TRP A 291 -0.69 7.05 9.54
C TRP A 291 -0.62 6.90 8.01
N ALA A 292 -1.08 5.76 7.50
CA ALA A 292 -1.13 5.51 6.08
C ALA A 292 -2.33 6.25 5.48
N SER A 293 -2.08 7.12 4.50
CA SER A 293 -3.15 7.60 3.61
C SER A 293 -3.55 6.46 2.67
N PHE A 294 -4.83 6.34 2.31
CA PHE A 294 -5.30 5.24 1.47
C PHE A 294 -6.55 5.59 0.67
N THR A 295 -6.81 4.80 -0.36
CA THR A 295 -8.02 4.84 -1.17
C THR A 295 -8.70 3.46 -1.15
N LEU A 296 -9.96 3.42 -0.69
CA LEU A 296 -10.72 2.17 -0.60
C LEU A 296 -11.18 1.71 -1.98
N TRP A 297 -10.86 0.46 -2.31
CA TRP A 297 -11.38 -0.27 -3.46
C TRP A 297 -12.64 -1.05 -3.02
N ASN A 298 -13.84 -0.73 -3.52
CA ASN A 298 -14.14 0.44 -4.37
C ASN A 298 -15.54 1.00 -4.11
N TYR A 299 -15.89 2.05 -4.84
CA TYR A 299 -17.26 2.53 -4.96
C TYR A 299 -17.73 2.29 -6.39
N CYS A 300 -18.59 1.29 -6.59
CA CYS A 300 -19.25 1.03 -7.85
C CYS A 300 -20.77 1.11 -7.65
N ALA A 301 -21.40 2.13 -8.25
CA ALA A 301 -22.82 2.40 -8.10
C ALA A 301 -23.72 1.36 -8.78
N GLU A 302 -23.18 0.62 -9.75
CA GLU A 302 -23.89 -0.41 -10.52
C GLU A 302 -23.65 -1.82 -9.96
N ASN A 303 -22.95 -1.94 -8.82
CA ASN A 303 -22.57 -3.24 -8.28
C ASN A 303 -23.80 -4.08 -7.91
N THR A 304 -23.79 -5.34 -8.36
CA THR A 304 -24.79 -6.36 -8.00
C THR A 304 -24.09 -7.62 -7.47
N THR A 305 -24.80 -8.44 -6.69
CA THR A 305 -24.26 -9.73 -6.22
C THR A 305 -24.02 -10.73 -7.34
N GLU A 306 -24.61 -10.51 -8.52
CA GLU A 306 -24.50 -11.38 -9.68
C GLU A 306 -23.32 -11.00 -10.58
N GLN A 307 -23.04 -9.70 -10.75
CA GLN A 307 -22.06 -9.19 -11.70
C GLN A 307 -20.83 -8.55 -11.01
N GLY A 308 -20.85 -8.43 -9.68
CA GLY A 308 -19.82 -7.71 -8.94
C GLY A 308 -19.83 -6.23 -9.32
N ASP A 309 -18.64 -5.65 -9.40
CA ASP A 309 -18.40 -4.25 -9.75
C ASP A 309 -18.25 -4.01 -11.26
N LEU A 310 -18.61 -5.00 -12.09
CA LEU A 310 -18.45 -5.02 -13.55
C LEU A 310 -16.99 -5.07 -14.04
N TRP A 311 -16.04 -5.31 -13.13
CA TRP A 311 -14.62 -5.46 -13.41
C TRP A 311 -14.13 -6.82 -12.92
N ASN A 312 -13.81 -7.73 -13.85
CA ASN A 312 -13.35 -9.10 -13.54
C ASN A 312 -14.28 -9.91 -12.61
N ALA A 313 -15.56 -9.53 -12.51
CA ALA A 313 -16.54 -10.10 -11.57
C ALA A 313 -16.10 -10.04 -10.10
N GLU A 314 -15.29 -9.03 -9.74
CA GLU A 314 -14.89 -8.79 -8.36
C GLU A 314 -16.03 -8.11 -7.58
N ASP A 315 -16.19 -8.42 -6.29
CA ASP A 315 -17.19 -7.77 -5.44
C ASP A 315 -16.50 -7.08 -4.25
N PHE A 316 -15.97 -5.88 -4.50
CA PHE A 316 -15.30 -5.01 -3.52
C PHE A 316 -16.10 -3.74 -3.20
N SER A 317 -17.19 -3.50 -3.92
CA SER A 317 -17.89 -2.22 -3.81
C SER A 317 -18.43 -1.99 -2.40
N LEU A 318 -18.36 -0.77 -1.90
CA LEU A 318 -19.02 -0.41 -0.64
C LEU A 318 -20.55 -0.44 -0.75
N MET A 319 -21.10 -0.63 -1.96
CA MET A 319 -22.54 -0.65 -2.19
C MET A 319 -22.99 -1.86 -3.01
N THR A 320 -24.26 -2.24 -2.85
CA THR A 320 -24.92 -3.22 -3.72
C THR A 320 -26.37 -2.84 -4.00
N LEU A 321 -26.78 -2.92 -5.27
CA LEU A 321 -28.16 -2.71 -5.69
C LEU A 321 -29.03 -3.96 -5.48
N SER A 322 -28.43 -5.12 -5.20
CA SER A 322 -29.16 -6.37 -5.00
C SER A 322 -29.98 -6.30 -3.71
N GLY A 323 -31.31 -6.22 -3.85
CA GLY A 323 -32.23 -6.02 -2.73
C GLY A 323 -32.18 -7.12 -1.66
N GLY A 324 -31.90 -8.37 -2.05
CA GLY A 324 -31.75 -9.50 -1.13
C GLY A 324 -30.47 -9.47 -0.29
N ALA A 325 -29.45 -8.72 -0.75
CA ALA A 325 -28.12 -8.66 -0.15
C ALA A 325 -27.86 -7.36 0.62
N GLN A 326 -28.91 -6.60 0.95
CA GLN A 326 -28.80 -5.35 1.71
C GLN A 326 -28.29 -5.60 3.13
N ASP A 327 -27.33 -4.78 3.59
CA ASP A 327 -26.81 -4.87 4.94
C ASP A 327 -27.90 -4.52 5.96
N ARG A 328 -28.22 -5.48 6.84
CA ARG A 328 -29.28 -5.33 7.84
C ARG A 328 -28.92 -4.34 8.96
N LEU A 329 -27.64 -4.11 9.22
CA LEU A 329 -27.20 -3.10 10.19
C LEU A 329 -27.34 -1.70 9.61
N ASN A 330 -27.18 -1.58 8.30
CA ASN A 330 -27.37 -0.35 7.53
C ASN A 330 -28.86 -0.05 7.22
N LYS A 331 -29.74 -0.30 8.20
CA LYS A 331 -31.19 -0.02 8.16
C LYS A 331 -31.69 0.65 9.44
N ARG A 332 -30.82 0.92 10.41
CA ARG A 332 -31.18 1.39 11.76
C ARG A 332 -30.79 2.86 11.95
N GLY A 333 -31.67 3.64 12.58
CA GLY A 333 -31.41 5.06 12.85
C GLY A 333 -31.13 5.84 11.57
N LEU A 334 -30.09 6.68 11.57
CA LEU A 334 -29.67 7.42 10.37
C LEU A 334 -29.23 6.52 9.23
N ALA A 335 -28.76 5.30 9.50
CA ALA A 335 -28.36 4.35 8.47
C ALA A 335 -29.52 3.94 7.53
N GLY A 336 -30.77 4.20 7.92
CA GLY A 336 -31.96 4.01 7.07
C GLY A 336 -32.29 5.21 6.15
N GLN A 337 -31.53 6.30 6.19
CA GLN A 337 -31.73 7.44 5.29
C GLN A 337 -31.27 7.13 3.85
N GLU A 338 -31.84 7.85 2.89
CA GLU A 338 -31.54 7.65 1.46
C GLU A 338 -30.05 7.78 1.15
N LEU A 339 -29.32 8.63 1.88
CA LEU A 339 -27.86 8.83 1.71
C LEU A 339 -27.05 7.54 1.94
N TYR A 340 -27.45 6.69 2.87
CA TYR A 340 -26.69 5.49 3.27
C TYR A 340 -27.23 4.21 2.67
N LYS A 341 -28.37 4.29 1.97
CA LYS A 341 -29.03 3.16 1.34
C LYS A 341 -28.07 2.42 0.41
N HIS A 342 -28.24 1.10 0.29
CA HIS A 342 -27.38 0.23 -0.52
C HIS A 342 -25.95 0.04 -0.01
N GLY A 343 -25.50 0.83 0.96
CA GLY A 343 -24.19 0.66 1.58
C GLY A 343 -24.03 -0.66 2.35
N ARG A 344 -22.81 -1.16 2.39
CA ARG A 344 -22.39 -2.37 3.08
C ARG A 344 -21.24 -2.03 4.03
N ALA A 345 -21.26 -2.55 5.26
CA ALA A 345 -20.21 -2.31 6.26
C ALA A 345 -19.91 -0.82 6.52
N LEU A 346 -20.91 0.06 6.35
CA LEU A 346 -20.75 1.50 6.52
C LEU A 346 -20.38 1.91 7.95
N ASP A 347 -20.74 1.09 8.94
CA ASP A 347 -20.31 1.27 10.33
C ASP A 347 -18.79 1.19 10.48
N ALA A 348 -18.13 0.34 9.70
CA ALA A 348 -16.68 0.24 9.72
C ALA A 348 -16.00 1.31 8.86
N VAL A 349 -16.63 1.75 7.76
CA VAL A 349 -16.07 2.70 6.79
C VAL A 349 -16.21 4.15 7.26
N ILE A 350 -17.36 4.54 7.79
CA ILE A 350 -17.66 5.92 8.17
C ILE A 350 -17.13 6.18 9.58
N ARG A 351 -15.91 6.70 9.70
CA ARG A 351 -15.22 6.83 10.99
C ARG A 351 -14.76 8.27 11.20
N PRO A 352 -14.59 8.73 12.46
CA PRO A 352 -13.88 9.97 12.70
C PRO A 352 -12.40 9.85 12.33
N TYR A 353 -11.86 10.86 11.65
CA TYR A 353 -10.44 10.93 11.33
C TYR A 353 -9.97 12.39 11.26
N ALA A 354 -8.69 12.62 11.54
CA ALA A 354 -8.11 13.95 11.42
C ALA A 354 -7.95 14.34 9.94
N VAL A 355 -8.71 15.34 9.50
CA VAL A 355 -8.65 15.89 8.14
C VAL A 355 -7.47 16.82 7.99
N LYS A 356 -7.22 17.65 9.02
CA LYS A 356 -6.11 18.60 9.10
C LYS A 356 -5.59 18.63 10.52
N ILE A 357 -4.28 18.52 10.70
CA ILE A 357 -3.63 18.63 12.00
C ILE A 357 -2.74 19.85 12.00
N ALA A 358 -2.91 20.70 13.01
CA ALA A 358 -2.02 21.83 13.26
C ALA A 358 -0.77 21.34 14.01
N GLY A 359 0.08 20.57 13.33
CA GLY A 359 1.28 19.97 13.92
C GLY A 359 1.66 18.63 13.32
N VAL A 360 2.48 17.89 14.06
CA VAL A 360 2.97 16.55 13.70
C VAL A 360 2.04 15.49 14.33
N PRO A 361 1.40 14.62 13.54
CA PRO A 361 0.60 13.52 14.06
C PRO A 361 1.46 12.52 14.85
N LEU A 362 0.98 12.09 16.03
CA LEU A 362 1.68 11.10 16.85
C LEU A 362 0.90 9.78 16.94
N SER A 363 -0.39 9.83 17.27
CA SER A 363 -1.23 8.64 17.30
C SER A 363 -2.70 8.96 17.07
N THR A 364 -3.41 8.06 16.41
CA THR A 364 -4.87 8.12 16.26
C THR A 364 -5.47 6.74 16.56
N SER A 365 -6.68 6.71 17.09
CA SER A 365 -7.43 5.47 17.27
C SER A 365 -8.93 5.73 17.26
N PHE A 366 -9.66 4.93 16.48
CA PHE A 366 -11.10 4.78 16.62
C PHE A 366 -11.43 3.33 16.99
N GLN A 367 -12.33 3.16 17.95
CA GLN A 367 -12.80 1.85 18.40
C GLN A 367 -14.29 1.69 18.07
N LEU A 368 -14.61 0.87 17.08
CA LEU A 368 -15.96 0.73 16.56
C LEU A 368 -16.98 0.30 17.62
N GLU A 369 -16.64 -0.62 18.53
CA GLU A 369 -17.60 -1.14 19.53
C GLU A 369 -18.01 -0.10 20.58
N SER A 370 -17.10 0.83 20.89
CA SER A 370 -17.31 1.85 21.93
C SER A 370 -17.48 3.25 21.37
N LEU A 371 -17.38 3.41 20.03
CA LEU A 371 -17.30 4.68 19.31
C LEU A 371 -16.38 5.68 20.01
N SER A 372 -15.27 5.20 20.58
CA SER A 372 -14.28 6.07 21.21
C SER A 372 -13.26 6.50 20.18
N PHE A 373 -12.88 7.77 20.23
CA PHE A 373 -11.90 8.37 19.34
C PHE A 373 -10.81 9.04 20.17
N ASN A 374 -9.55 8.79 19.83
CA ASN A 374 -8.41 9.43 20.46
C ASN A 374 -7.45 9.93 19.39
N LEU A 375 -6.95 11.14 19.57
CA LEU A 375 -5.95 11.76 18.70
C LEU A 375 -4.90 12.42 19.56
N VAL A 376 -3.63 12.23 19.20
CA VAL A 376 -2.46 12.86 19.82
C VAL A 376 -1.58 13.43 18.71
N TRP A 377 -1.18 14.68 18.86
CA TRP A 377 -0.28 15.39 17.94
C TRP A 377 0.66 16.30 18.73
N ALA A 378 1.67 16.86 18.07
CA ALA A 378 2.58 17.81 18.70
C ALA A 378 2.85 19.02 17.81
N ASN A 379 3.20 20.14 18.42
CA ASN A 379 3.75 21.28 17.69
C ASN A 379 5.04 20.88 16.99
N SER A 380 5.17 21.25 15.71
CA SER A 380 6.36 20.95 14.93
C SER A 380 7.59 21.69 15.49
N SER A 381 8.61 20.93 15.88
CA SER A 381 9.89 21.51 16.33
C SER A 381 10.75 21.97 15.15
N SER A 382 10.70 21.25 14.04
CA SER A 382 11.55 21.51 12.86
C SER A 382 10.93 22.53 11.90
N TRP A 383 9.59 22.60 11.85
CA TRP A 383 8.84 23.46 10.93
C TRP A 383 7.69 24.16 11.65
N PRO A 384 7.97 25.16 12.52
CA PRO A 384 6.93 25.88 13.25
C PRO A 384 5.94 26.54 12.28
N LEU A 385 4.65 26.35 12.54
CA LEU A 385 3.58 26.97 11.75
C LEU A 385 3.56 28.48 11.99
N GLN A 386 3.39 29.27 10.93
CA GLN A 386 3.39 30.73 11.01
C GLN A 386 1.97 31.29 10.99
N SER A 387 1.66 32.11 12.00
CA SER A 387 0.34 32.73 12.13
C SER A 387 0.13 33.76 11.03
N ASP A 388 -1.03 33.72 10.37
CA ASP A 388 -1.48 34.79 9.48
C ASP A 388 -2.38 35.76 10.27
N PRO A 389 -1.91 36.98 10.58
CA PRO A 389 -2.67 37.95 11.35
C PRO A 389 -3.94 38.46 10.62
N GLY A 390 -4.11 38.17 9.34
CA GLY A 390 -5.31 38.52 8.56
C GLY A 390 -6.49 37.56 8.78
N LEU A 391 -6.30 36.43 9.47
CA LEU A 391 -7.35 35.43 9.70
C LEU A 391 -8.01 35.61 11.06
N GLN A 392 -9.34 35.46 11.11
CA GLN A 392 -10.09 35.49 12.38
C GLN A 392 -9.76 34.33 13.32
N VAL A 393 -9.40 33.16 12.75
CA VAL A 393 -8.98 31.98 13.51
C VAL A 393 -7.55 31.65 13.12
N ASP A 394 -6.70 31.50 14.14
CA ASP A 394 -5.31 31.12 13.97
C ASP A 394 -5.21 29.66 13.52
N ARG A 395 -5.06 29.47 12.21
CA ARG A 395 -4.97 28.14 11.59
C ARG A 395 -3.72 27.36 12.02
N THR A 396 -2.72 28.02 12.61
CA THR A 396 -1.54 27.33 13.17
C THR A 396 -1.86 26.51 14.40
N LYS A 397 -3.07 26.69 14.97
CA LYS A 397 -3.54 26.01 16.17
C LYS A 397 -4.76 25.12 15.93
N LEU A 398 -5.36 25.23 14.74
CA LEU A 398 -6.66 24.64 14.44
C LEU A 398 -6.50 23.26 13.81
N THR A 399 -6.89 22.23 14.56
CA THR A 399 -7.03 20.85 14.08
C THR A 399 -8.49 20.58 13.74
N GLU A 400 -8.72 19.91 12.61
CA GLU A 400 -10.04 19.56 12.08
C GLU A 400 -10.16 18.04 11.99
N VAL A 401 -11.19 17.50 12.61
CA VAL A 401 -11.52 16.07 12.63
C VAL A 401 -12.89 15.90 11.99
N PHE A 402 -13.00 15.01 11.00
CA PHE A 402 -14.30 14.61 10.47
C PHE A 402 -15.09 13.93 11.59
N TRP A 403 -16.33 14.38 11.81
CA TRP A 403 -17.18 13.96 12.91
C TRP A 403 -18.50 13.37 12.36
N PRO A 404 -18.56 12.04 12.16
CA PRO A 404 -19.66 11.43 11.42
C PRO A 404 -20.98 11.40 12.22
N ARG A 405 -22.00 12.13 11.75
CA ARG A 405 -23.38 12.04 12.26
C ARG A 405 -23.88 10.60 12.29
N TYR A 406 -23.47 9.78 11.31
CA TYR A 406 -23.78 8.34 11.24
C TYR A 406 -23.58 7.62 12.57
N HIS A 407 -22.54 7.96 13.32
CA HIS A 407 -22.25 7.37 14.62
C HIS A 407 -22.72 8.21 15.81
N TYR A 408 -22.61 9.54 15.71
CA TYR A 408 -22.66 10.42 16.88
C TYR A 408 -23.96 11.20 17.03
N GLU A 409 -24.80 11.30 16.00
CA GLU A 409 -26.03 12.10 16.10
C GLU A 409 -26.94 11.59 17.24
N GLY A 410 -27.43 12.53 18.05
CA GLY A 410 -28.32 12.26 19.18
C GLY A 410 -27.63 11.56 20.36
N ARG A 411 -26.32 11.31 20.29
CA ARG A 411 -25.56 10.72 21.38
C ARG A 411 -24.88 11.79 22.21
N SER A 412 -24.84 11.59 23.52
CA SER A 412 -24.04 12.43 24.41
C SER A 412 -22.61 11.92 24.49
N ILE A 413 -21.64 12.84 24.40
CA ILE A 413 -20.21 12.54 24.48
C ILE A 413 -19.58 13.10 25.75
N GLU A 414 -18.44 12.52 26.11
CA GLU A 414 -17.48 13.02 27.09
C GLU A 414 -16.18 13.29 26.38
N VAL A 415 -15.62 14.49 26.58
CA VAL A 415 -14.39 14.94 25.92
C VAL A 415 -13.37 15.30 26.99
N GLU A 416 -12.19 14.71 26.87
CA GLU A 416 -10.99 15.09 27.62
C GLU A 416 -9.99 15.71 26.64
N LEU A 417 -9.70 16.99 26.83
CA LEU A 417 -8.78 17.76 25.99
C LEU A 417 -7.58 18.20 26.84
N SER A 418 -6.36 18.10 26.28
CA SER A 418 -5.13 18.51 26.97
C SER A 418 -5.08 20.01 27.28
N ASP A 419 -5.51 20.83 26.32
CA ASP A 419 -5.41 22.28 26.34
C ASP A 419 -6.28 22.93 25.26
N GLY A 420 -6.59 24.21 25.44
CA GLY A 420 -7.37 24.98 24.48
C GLY A 420 -8.86 24.67 24.53
N GLU A 421 -9.52 24.78 23.38
CA GLU A 421 -10.97 24.63 23.25
C GLU A 421 -11.35 23.76 22.05
N TRP A 422 -12.59 23.25 22.08
CA TRP A 422 -13.13 22.42 21.02
C TRP A 422 -14.61 22.74 20.78
N TRP A 423 -15.07 22.52 19.56
CA TRP A 423 -16.49 22.63 19.21
C TRP A 423 -16.83 21.75 18.00
N ILE A 424 -18.11 21.41 17.85
CA ILE A 424 -18.62 20.62 16.72
C ILE A 424 -19.50 21.52 15.85
N ASP A 425 -19.22 21.51 14.55
CA ASP A 425 -20.12 21.99 13.50
C ASP A 425 -20.87 20.78 12.94
N GLU A 426 -22.11 20.59 13.38
CA GLU A 426 -22.95 19.44 13.02
C GLU A 426 -23.32 19.43 11.52
N GLU A 427 -23.49 20.61 10.91
CA GLU A 427 -23.81 20.73 9.49
C GLU A 427 -22.62 20.28 8.63
N LYS A 428 -21.41 20.74 8.99
CA LYS A 428 -20.18 20.33 8.32
C LYS A 428 -19.68 18.95 8.76
N GLN A 429 -20.31 18.33 9.75
CA GLN A 429 -19.82 17.09 10.35
C GLN A 429 -18.34 17.20 10.74
N SER A 430 -17.98 18.28 11.43
CA SER A 430 -16.59 18.63 11.71
C SER A 430 -16.42 19.00 13.17
N LEU A 431 -15.50 18.30 13.84
CA LEU A 431 -14.99 18.64 15.16
C LEU A 431 -13.73 19.49 15.00
N TYR A 432 -13.73 20.68 15.59
CA TYR A 432 -12.60 21.58 15.60
C TYR A 432 -11.94 21.61 16.98
N ILE A 433 -10.61 21.69 16.99
CA ILE A 433 -9.80 21.79 18.19
C ILE A 433 -8.83 22.94 17.99
N LEU A 434 -8.88 23.93 18.87
CA LEU A 434 -7.97 25.07 18.89
C LEU A 434 -7.09 24.94 20.13
N HIS A 435 -5.89 24.38 19.96
CA HIS A 435 -4.95 24.21 21.07
C HIS A 435 -4.32 25.56 21.48
N SER A 436 -3.89 25.68 22.73
CA SER A 436 -3.41 26.97 23.27
C SER A 436 -1.90 27.02 23.46
N ASP A 437 -1.25 25.91 23.76
CA ASP A 437 0.21 25.87 23.92
C ASP A 437 0.91 25.78 22.57
N ILE A 438 1.77 26.76 22.27
CA ILE A 438 2.50 26.87 21.00
C ILE A 438 3.98 26.48 21.12
N ARG A 439 4.42 26.01 22.29
CA ARG A 439 5.82 25.65 22.48
C ARG A 439 6.19 24.52 21.51
N PRO A 440 7.32 24.62 20.78
CA PRO A 440 7.82 23.57 19.92
C PRO A 440 7.87 22.22 20.64
N GLY A 441 7.36 21.16 19.99
CA GLY A 441 7.32 19.80 20.56
C GLY A 441 6.26 19.59 21.65
N CYS A 442 5.48 20.60 22.05
CA CYS A 442 4.39 20.41 23.00
C CYS A 442 3.37 19.42 22.44
N LYS A 443 2.94 18.48 23.27
CA LYS A 443 1.99 17.42 22.89
C LYS A 443 0.58 17.83 23.28
N HIS A 444 -0.34 17.59 22.36
CA HIS A 444 -1.77 17.82 22.51
C HIS A 444 -2.51 16.50 22.35
N SER A 445 -3.63 16.36 23.03
CA SER A 445 -4.45 15.16 22.95
C SER A 445 -5.92 15.47 23.16
N ILE A 446 -6.77 14.77 22.41
CA ILE A 446 -8.20 14.71 22.66
C ILE A 446 -8.62 13.24 22.79
N SER A 447 -9.42 12.93 23.81
CA SER A 447 -10.08 11.64 24.01
C SER A 447 -11.58 11.87 24.07
N ILE A 448 -12.33 11.15 23.24
CA ILE A 448 -13.79 11.27 23.15
C ILE A 448 -14.41 9.90 23.40
N ARG A 449 -15.39 9.87 24.29
CA ARG A 449 -16.19 8.69 24.63
C ARG A 449 -17.67 8.99 24.53
N VAL A 450 -18.47 7.99 24.20
CA VAL A 450 -19.93 8.12 24.20
C VAL A 450 -20.49 7.67 25.55
N LYS A 451 -21.32 8.51 26.17
CA LYS A 451 -21.94 8.21 27.47
C LYS A 451 -22.80 6.95 27.41
N GLY A 452 -22.68 6.10 28.42
CA GLY A 452 -23.45 4.86 28.54
C GLY A 452 -22.96 3.69 27.69
N MET A 453 -21.95 3.87 26.84
CA MET A 453 -21.27 2.76 26.18
C MET A 453 -20.12 2.25 27.03
N ARG A 454 -20.01 0.92 27.15
CA ARG A 454 -18.93 0.31 27.93
C ARG A 454 -17.59 0.50 27.20
N PRO A 455 -16.49 0.74 27.92
CA PRO A 455 -15.15 0.66 27.33
C PRO A 455 -14.97 -0.71 26.68
N ALA A 456 -14.29 -0.75 25.53
CA ALA A 456 -13.95 -2.01 24.89
C ALA A 456 -13.18 -2.90 25.89
N THR A 457 -13.77 -4.03 26.29
CA THR A 457 -13.14 -4.95 27.25
C THR A 457 -11.85 -5.53 26.66
N GLY A 458 -10.77 -5.54 27.44
CA GLY A 458 -9.56 -6.30 27.13
C GLY A 458 -9.87 -7.80 26.93
N ARG A 459 -9.07 -8.44 26.06
CA ARG A 459 -9.09 -9.87 25.61
C ARG A 459 -10.27 -10.73 26.10
N SER A 460 -11.07 -11.24 25.16
CA SER A 460 -12.10 -12.24 25.45
C SER A 460 -11.47 -13.50 26.06
N SER A 461 -12.08 -14.10 27.08
CA SER A 461 -11.66 -15.40 27.64
C SER A 461 -11.59 -16.51 26.60
N VAL A 462 -12.34 -16.37 25.50
CA VAL A 462 -12.31 -17.27 24.34
C VAL A 462 -11.02 -17.13 23.55
N ASP A 463 -10.46 -15.91 23.43
CA ASP A 463 -9.19 -15.67 22.73
C ASP A 463 -8.03 -16.37 23.45
N ILE A 464 -8.03 -16.34 24.80
CA ILE A 464 -7.01 -17.01 25.63
C ILE A 464 -7.09 -18.53 25.44
N LEU A 465 -8.31 -19.07 25.38
CA LEU A 465 -8.56 -20.51 25.27
C LEU A 465 -8.18 -21.04 23.88
N ILE A 466 -8.50 -20.29 22.81
CA ILE A 466 -8.10 -20.64 21.43
C ILE A 466 -6.57 -20.59 21.28
N VAL A 467 -5.92 -19.53 21.78
CA VAL A 467 -4.46 -19.42 21.75
C VAL A 467 -3.83 -20.59 22.51
N GLY A 468 -4.31 -20.91 23.72
CA GLY A 468 -3.82 -22.04 24.50
C GLY A 468 -3.98 -23.39 23.78
N LEU A 469 -5.08 -23.61 23.08
CA LEU A 469 -5.35 -24.85 22.36
C LEU A 469 -4.49 -24.99 21.10
N VAL A 470 -4.29 -23.90 20.34
CA VAL A 470 -3.39 -23.88 19.18
C VAL A 470 -1.95 -24.13 19.60
N PHE A 471 -1.45 -23.45 20.63
CA PHE A 471 -0.10 -23.68 21.15
C PHE A 471 0.06 -25.09 21.73
N GLY A 472 -0.98 -25.63 22.39
CA GLY A 472 -0.98 -27.01 22.87
C GLY A 472 -0.87 -28.03 21.74
N VAL A 473 -1.63 -27.87 20.66
CA VAL A 473 -1.57 -28.75 19.49
C VAL A 473 -0.23 -28.61 18.76
N LEU A 474 0.28 -27.39 18.58
CA LEU A 474 1.59 -27.15 17.98
C LEU A 474 2.71 -27.80 18.81
N ALA A 475 2.67 -27.68 20.13
CA ALA A 475 3.65 -28.28 21.02
C ALA A 475 3.61 -29.81 20.92
N VAL A 476 2.43 -30.41 20.84
CA VAL A 476 2.28 -31.86 20.63
C VAL A 476 2.80 -32.31 19.26
N LEU A 477 2.54 -31.54 18.20
CA LEU A 477 3.03 -31.83 16.85
C LEU A 477 4.55 -31.68 16.74
N LEU A 478 5.12 -30.62 17.32
CA LEU A 478 6.57 -30.40 17.36
C LEU A 478 7.27 -31.46 18.21
N TYR A 479 6.70 -31.84 19.36
CA TYR A 479 7.20 -32.93 20.20
C TYR A 479 7.09 -34.30 19.50
N GLY A 480 6.01 -34.51 18.75
CA GLY A 480 5.80 -35.72 17.93
C GLY A 480 6.79 -35.84 16.77
N LEU A 481 7.08 -34.72 16.08
CA LEU A 481 8.08 -34.67 15.01
C LEU A 481 9.49 -34.94 15.53
N ASP A 482 9.87 -34.35 16.67
CA ASP A 482 11.19 -34.54 17.27
C ASP A 482 11.41 -36.02 17.66
N ARG A 483 10.38 -36.67 18.21
CA ARG A 483 10.39 -38.12 18.52
C ARG A 483 10.40 -39.01 17.28
N PHE A 484 9.76 -38.60 16.19
CA PHE A 484 9.74 -39.34 14.93
C PHE A 484 11.12 -39.28 14.23
N VAL A 485 11.71 -38.09 14.14
CA VAL A 485 13.05 -37.85 13.58
C VAL A 485 14.12 -38.56 14.42
N MET A 486 14.02 -38.51 15.75
CA MET A 486 14.91 -39.27 16.64
C MET A 486 14.75 -40.79 16.49
N ARG A 487 13.53 -41.30 16.22
CA ARG A 487 13.29 -42.73 15.98
C ARG A 487 13.89 -43.21 14.66
N GLU A 488 13.77 -42.44 13.59
CA GLU A 488 14.42 -42.76 12.30
C GLU A 488 15.94 -42.65 12.37
N ALA A 489 16.48 -41.65 13.07
CA ALA A 489 17.92 -41.51 13.29
C ALA A 489 18.52 -42.69 14.10
N LEU A 490 17.72 -43.32 14.97
CA LEU A 490 18.12 -44.51 15.73
C LEU A 490 17.93 -45.82 14.95
N HIS A 491 17.02 -45.89 13.97
CA HIS A 491 16.82 -47.07 13.11
C HIS A 491 17.73 -47.07 11.87
N GLY A 492 18.22 -45.90 11.42
CA GLY A 492 19.13 -45.77 10.27
C GLY A 492 20.60 -46.16 10.51
N LYS A 493 20.95 -46.68 11.70
CA LYS A 493 22.31 -47.18 12.03
C LYS A 493 22.42 -48.70 12.08
N GLY A 494 21.43 -49.44 11.57
CA GLY A 494 21.44 -50.89 11.56
C GLY A 494 20.79 -51.49 10.31
N SER A 495 21.42 -51.30 9.15
CA SER A 495 21.37 -52.26 8.03
C SER A 495 22.56 -52.04 7.09
#